data_AF-A0A251TPL7-F1
#
_entry.id   AF-A0A251TPL7-F1
#
_cell.length_a   1.000
_cell.length_b   1.000
_cell.length_c   1.000
_cell.angle_alpha   90.00
_cell.angle_beta   90.00
_cell.angle_gamma   90.00
#
_symmetry.space_group_name_H-M   'P 1'
#
loop_
_entity.id
_entity.type
_entity.pdbx_description
1 polymer ?
#
loop_
_entity_poly.entity_id
_entity_poly.type
_entity_poly.pdbx_seq_one_letter_code
_entity_poly.pdbx_strand_id
1 'polypeptide(L)'
;MSTLEEEENTTVSGDVAFRWGHKSRVGKKNPKIQYYESFTYDGVNYSLYDSVYLWSGDQHLPDIAKIIDIYETPRLKKMVKVVWYFRPTEVQKWLRGVRHLNNELFLASGEGNGLFNFNPLETICGKCNVVCKSKDERNPKASKEELKMSDYVFYRTFDVEKCILSDKFPDKIAGVDGMWIFLTLLFLACS
;
A
#
# COMPACT_ATOMS: atom_id res chain seq x y z
N MET A 1 56.10 27.77 4.50
CA MET A 1 55.07 28.84 4.61
C MET A 1 54.05 28.59 3.51
N SER A 2 52.77 28.80 3.81
CA SER A 2 51.52 28.36 3.13
C SER A 2 51.12 26.88 3.42
N THR A 3 50.24 26.56 4.39
CA THR A 3 48.75 26.71 4.49
C THR A 3 48.04 25.84 3.44
N LEU A 4 47.60 24.61 3.76
CA LEU A 4 46.34 24.23 4.43
C LEU A 4 45.12 25.00 3.89
N GLU A 5 44.42 24.39 2.93
CA GLU A 5 43.00 24.62 2.67
C GLU A 5 42.29 23.28 2.90
N GLU A 6 41.62 23.17 4.05
CA GLU A 6 40.64 22.13 4.32
C GLU A 6 39.32 22.58 3.68
N GLU A 7 38.88 21.89 2.63
CA GLU A 7 37.50 21.98 2.17
C GLU A 7 36.61 21.18 3.13
N GLU A 8 35.90 21.90 4.01
CA GLU A 8 34.76 21.37 4.75
C GLU A 8 33.67 20.93 3.77
N ASN A 9 33.62 19.64 3.48
CA ASN A 9 32.49 19.03 2.80
C ASN A 9 31.35 18.84 3.82
N THR A 10 30.58 19.90 4.08
CA THR A 10 29.39 19.83 4.92
C THR A 10 28.30 19.08 4.16
N THR A 11 28.26 17.75 4.31
CA THR A 11 27.11 16.94 3.91
C THR A 11 25.92 17.34 4.79
N VAL A 12 25.04 18.22 4.28
CA VAL A 12 23.72 18.46 4.87
C VAL A 12 22.88 17.21 4.60
N SER A 13 23.04 16.21 5.47
CA SER A 13 22.10 15.10 5.60
C SER A 13 20.82 15.69 6.20
N GLY A 14 19.88 16.10 5.35
CA GLY A 14 18.52 16.38 5.80
C GLY A 14 17.92 15.09 6.34
N ASP A 15 17.95 14.89 7.66
CA ASP A 15 17.31 13.76 8.32
C ASP A 15 15.83 13.75 7.94
N VAL A 16 15.40 12.73 7.19
CA VAL A 16 13.99 12.58 6.80
C VAL A 16 13.17 12.37 8.06
N ALA A 17 12.23 13.28 8.34
CA ALA A 17 11.45 13.26 9.56
C ALA A 17 10.56 12.02 9.64
N PHE A 18 10.73 11.21 10.69
CA PHE A 18 9.94 9.99 10.91
C PHE A 18 9.33 9.95 12.31
N ARG A 19 8.05 9.55 12.40
CA ARG A 19 7.36 9.31 13.68
C ARG A 19 6.40 8.12 13.58
N TRP A 20 6.41 7.24 14.59
CA TRP A 20 5.35 6.25 14.74
C TRP A 20 4.03 6.91 15.17
N GLY A 21 2.92 6.38 14.66
CA GLY A 21 1.58 6.73 15.10
C GLY A 21 1.10 5.84 16.26
N HIS A 22 -0.20 5.52 16.29
CA HIS A 22 -0.77 4.73 17.39
C HIS A 22 -0.18 3.32 17.43
N LYS A 23 0.24 2.90 18.62
CA LYS A 23 0.75 1.55 18.86
C LYS A 23 -0.43 0.59 19.00
N SER A 24 -0.46 -0.46 18.18
CA SER A 24 -1.59 -1.40 18.12
C SER A 24 -1.35 -2.65 18.98
N ARG A 25 -0.69 -3.66 18.40
CA ARG A 25 -0.50 -4.99 19.02
C ARG A 25 0.97 -5.41 19.02
N VAL A 26 1.31 -6.40 19.83
CA VAL A 26 2.60 -7.10 19.75
C VAL A 26 2.49 -8.37 18.91
N GLY A 27 3.60 -8.80 18.32
CA GLY A 27 3.64 -10.01 17.51
C GLY A 27 3.30 -11.26 18.33
N LYS A 28 2.29 -12.03 17.86
CA LYS A 28 1.87 -13.28 18.54
C LYS A 28 2.99 -14.31 18.65
N LYS A 29 3.78 -14.50 17.58
CA LYS A 29 4.91 -15.45 17.55
C LYS A 29 6.20 -14.87 18.13
N ASN A 30 6.38 -13.55 18.03
CA ASN A 30 7.55 -12.85 18.52
C ASN A 30 7.10 -11.54 19.17
N PRO A 31 7.01 -11.50 20.52
CA PRO A 31 6.57 -10.31 21.25
C PRO A 31 7.47 -9.08 21.07
N LYS A 32 8.70 -9.26 20.54
CA LYS A 32 9.61 -8.14 20.22
C LYS A 32 9.24 -7.41 18.92
N ILE A 33 8.27 -7.92 18.16
CA ILE A 33 7.71 -7.20 17.01
C ILE A 33 6.58 -6.29 17.52
N GLN A 34 6.68 -5.00 17.23
CA GLN A 34 5.68 -4.01 17.61
C GLN A 34 4.89 -3.57 16.37
N TYR A 35 3.57 -3.68 16.41
CA TYR A 35 2.70 -3.19 15.34
C TYR A 35 2.14 -1.80 15.68
N TYR A 36 1.87 -1.05 14.62
CA TYR A 36 1.31 0.29 14.65
C TYR A 36 0.14 0.40 13.69
N GLU A 37 -0.70 1.41 13.89
CA GLU A 37 -1.82 1.72 13.00
C GLU A 37 -1.47 2.77 11.94
N SER A 38 -0.41 3.54 12.20
CA SER A 38 0.04 4.62 11.33
C SER A 38 1.50 5.01 11.60
N PHE A 39 2.06 5.79 10.69
CA PHE A 39 3.34 6.47 10.83
C PHE A 39 3.34 7.77 10.01
N THR A 40 4.16 8.73 10.39
CA THR A 40 4.47 9.91 9.59
C THR A 40 5.88 9.77 9.04
N TYR A 41 6.03 9.97 7.73
CA TYR A 41 7.32 9.97 7.03
C TYR A 41 7.36 11.14 6.06
N ASP A 42 8.39 11.97 6.19
CA ASP A 42 8.57 13.19 5.40
C ASP A 42 7.34 14.12 5.43
N GLY A 43 6.77 14.30 6.63
CA GLY A 43 5.57 15.12 6.83
C GLY A 43 4.25 14.50 6.37
N VAL A 44 4.27 13.36 5.67
CA VAL A 44 3.07 12.65 5.21
C VAL A 44 2.67 11.57 6.21
N ASN A 45 1.41 11.57 6.65
CA ASN A 45 0.88 10.53 7.53
C ASN A 45 0.31 9.36 6.71
N TYR A 46 0.72 8.14 7.01
CA TYR A 46 0.27 6.88 6.42
C TYR A 46 -0.38 6.02 7.49
N SER A 47 -1.51 5.41 7.17
CA SER A 47 -2.30 4.56 8.05
C SER A 47 -2.54 3.18 7.44
N LEU A 48 -2.97 2.22 8.25
CA LEU A 48 -3.48 0.95 7.75
C LEU A 48 -4.58 1.21 6.71
N TYR A 49 -4.56 0.38 5.66
CA TYR A 49 -5.48 0.38 4.52
C TYR A 49 -5.35 1.56 3.54
N ASP A 50 -4.42 2.48 3.77
CA ASP A 50 -4.01 3.44 2.74
C ASP A 50 -3.44 2.71 1.52
N SER A 51 -3.74 3.25 0.33
CA SER A 51 -3.12 2.80 -0.90
C SER A 51 -1.91 3.68 -1.23
N VAL A 52 -0.83 3.05 -1.66
CA VAL A 52 0.48 3.66 -1.80
C VAL A 52 1.15 3.22 -3.08
N TYR A 53 2.00 4.10 -3.60
CA TYR A 53 2.97 3.76 -4.63
C TYR A 53 4.24 3.19 -3.97
N LEU A 54 4.77 2.10 -4.51
CA LEU A 54 6.07 1.54 -4.09
C LEU A 54 7.02 1.49 -5.28
N TRP A 55 8.23 1.98 -5.10
CA TRP A 55 9.30 1.78 -6.08
C TRP A 55 10.06 0.49 -5.78
N SER A 56 10.16 -0.38 -6.78
CA SER A 56 11.00 -1.58 -6.71
C SER A 56 12.04 -1.56 -7.84
N GLY A 57 13.29 -1.24 -7.49
CA GLY A 57 14.42 -1.25 -8.42
C GLY A 57 14.23 -0.34 -9.64
N ASP A 58 14.57 -0.85 -10.83
CA ASP A 58 14.68 -0.10 -12.08
C ASP A 58 13.37 -0.07 -12.90
N GLN A 59 12.22 -0.28 -12.27
CA GLN A 59 10.95 -0.24 -12.99
C GLN A 59 10.68 1.15 -13.61
N HIS A 60 9.87 1.20 -14.67
CA HIS A 60 9.47 2.46 -15.30
C HIS A 60 8.29 3.14 -14.59
N LEU A 61 7.47 2.37 -13.87
CA LEU A 61 6.32 2.84 -13.12
C LEU A 61 6.35 2.22 -11.72
N PRO A 62 5.93 2.95 -10.68
CA PRO A 62 5.84 2.38 -9.34
C PRO A 62 4.75 1.30 -9.30
N ASP A 63 4.93 0.30 -8.44
CA ASP A 63 3.87 -0.64 -8.10
C ASP A 63 2.81 0.06 -7.23
N ILE A 64 1.59 -0.48 -7.19
CA ILE A 64 0.49 0.06 -6.37
C ILE A 64 0.06 -1.00 -5.36
N ALA A 65 -0.03 -0.65 -4.09
CA ALA A 65 -0.38 -1.59 -3.04
C ALA A 65 -1.24 -0.96 -1.94
N LYS A 66 -1.94 -1.79 -1.17
CA LYS A 66 -2.66 -1.41 0.05
C LYS A 66 -1.88 -1.86 1.28
N ILE A 67 -1.64 -0.95 2.22
CA ILE A 67 -0.98 -1.28 3.51
C ILE A 67 -1.93 -2.11 4.36
N ILE A 68 -1.48 -3.27 4.84
CA ILE A 68 -2.29 -4.15 5.70
C ILE A 68 -1.65 -4.46 7.05
N ASP A 69 -0.34 -4.24 7.22
CA ASP A 69 0.31 -4.17 8.53
C ASP A 69 1.42 -3.13 8.51
N ILE A 70 1.63 -2.47 9.64
CA ILE A 70 2.75 -1.56 9.91
C ILE A 70 3.42 -2.06 11.17
N TYR A 71 4.74 -2.27 11.13
CA TYR A 71 5.45 -2.84 12.27
C TYR A 71 6.93 -2.49 12.31
N GLU A 72 7.48 -2.57 13.50
CA GLU A 72 8.91 -2.48 13.77
C GLU A 72 9.45 -3.86 14.17
N THR A 73 10.57 -4.25 13.58
CA THR A 73 11.24 -5.52 13.89
C THR A 73 12.08 -5.42 15.17
N PRO A 74 12.52 -6.54 15.77
CA PRO A 74 13.42 -6.51 16.93
C PRO A 74 14.78 -5.85 16.65
N ARG A 75 15.12 -5.65 15.36
CA ARG A 75 16.33 -4.95 14.90
C ARG A 75 16.03 -3.49 14.51
N LEU A 76 14.91 -2.94 14.97
CA LEU A 76 14.48 -1.56 14.73
C LEU A 76 14.26 -1.18 13.25
N LYS A 77 14.17 -2.19 12.36
CA LYS A 77 13.73 -1.97 10.98
C LYS A 77 12.24 -1.67 10.95
N LYS A 78 11.87 -0.63 10.21
CA LYS A 78 10.50 -0.16 10.03
C LYS A 78 9.92 -0.76 8.76
N MET A 79 8.81 -1.46 8.88
CA MET A 79 8.32 -2.33 7.81
C MET A 79 6.82 -2.15 7.60
N VAL A 80 6.39 -2.41 6.38
CA VAL A 80 4.99 -2.55 6.01
C VAL A 80 4.77 -3.92 5.38
N LYS A 81 3.60 -4.52 5.65
CA LYS A 81 3.05 -5.60 4.82
C LYS A 81 2.00 -4.98 3.92
N VAL A 82 2.06 -5.29 2.62
CA VAL A 82 1.14 -4.73 1.63
C VAL A 82 0.48 -5.82 0.81
N VAL A 83 -0.78 -5.62 0.40
CA VAL A 83 -1.44 -6.43 -0.64
C VAL A 83 -1.35 -5.68 -1.96
N TRP A 84 -1.00 -6.39 -3.03
CA TRP A 84 -0.78 -5.76 -4.33
C TRP A 84 -2.08 -5.45 -5.05
N TYR A 85 -2.04 -4.39 -5.86
CA TYR A 85 -2.95 -4.17 -6.95
C TYR A 85 -2.25 -4.54 -8.26
N PHE A 86 -3.00 -5.11 -9.20
CA PHE A 86 -2.55 -5.35 -10.56
C PHE A 86 -3.23 -4.37 -11.51
N ARG A 87 -2.43 -3.71 -12.35
CA ARG A 87 -2.90 -3.05 -13.55
C ARG A 87 -3.32 -4.08 -14.59
N PRO A 88 -4.28 -3.77 -15.47
CA PRO A 88 -4.66 -4.66 -16.55
C PRO A 88 -3.50 -5.10 -17.45
N THR A 89 -2.53 -4.22 -17.67
CA THR A 89 -1.31 -4.51 -18.46
C THR A 89 -0.42 -5.56 -17.80
N GLU A 90 -0.38 -5.65 -16.48
CA GLU A 90 0.47 -6.59 -15.72
C GLU A 90 -0.08 -8.02 -15.78
N VAL A 91 -1.40 -8.16 -15.93
CA VAL A 91 -2.09 -9.46 -16.00
C VAL A 91 -2.76 -9.74 -17.34
N GLN A 92 -2.43 -8.97 -18.38
CA GLN A 92 -3.12 -8.97 -19.68
C GLN A 92 -3.26 -10.37 -20.30
N LYS A 93 -2.25 -11.23 -20.13
CA LYS A 93 -2.27 -12.59 -20.70
C LYS A 93 -3.44 -13.45 -20.19
N TRP A 94 -4.00 -13.12 -19.02
CA TRP A 94 -5.14 -13.80 -18.41
C TRP A 94 -6.48 -13.06 -18.62
N LEU A 95 -6.47 -11.84 -19.17
CA LEU A 95 -7.65 -10.99 -19.35
C LEU A 95 -8.35 -11.16 -20.71
N ARG A 96 -8.16 -12.27 -21.41
CA ARG A 96 -8.62 -12.40 -22.82
C ARG A 96 -10.12 -12.08 -22.96
N GLY A 97 -10.43 -11.00 -23.66
CA GLY A 97 -11.81 -10.53 -23.90
C GLY A 97 -12.45 -9.77 -22.72
N VAL A 98 -11.73 -9.57 -21.62
CA VAL A 98 -12.25 -8.88 -20.44
C VAL A 98 -12.14 -7.37 -20.60
N ARG A 99 -13.29 -6.68 -20.57
CA ARG A 99 -13.35 -5.22 -20.50
C ARG A 99 -12.95 -4.74 -19.10
N HIS A 100 -12.25 -3.61 -19.06
CA HIS A 100 -11.83 -2.91 -17.85
C HIS A 100 -11.87 -1.40 -18.07
N LEU A 101 -11.92 -0.63 -16.99
CA LEU A 101 -11.81 0.83 -17.06
C LEU A 101 -10.34 1.24 -17.21
N ASN A 102 -10.09 2.41 -17.80
CA ASN A 102 -8.72 2.91 -17.99
C ASN A 102 -7.95 3.07 -16.67
N ASN A 103 -8.65 3.38 -15.58
CA ASN A 103 -8.08 3.51 -14.23
C ASN A 103 -8.49 2.36 -13.30
N GLU A 104 -8.89 1.21 -13.85
CA GLU A 104 -9.19 0.03 -13.03
C GLU A 104 -7.92 -0.66 -12.56
N LEU A 105 -7.91 -1.05 -11.29
CA LEU A 105 -6.95 -1.98 -10.70
C LEU A 105 -7.68 -3.26 -10.25
N PHE A 106 -6.95 -4.37 -10.18
CA PHE A 106 -7.42 -5.63 -9.61
C PHE A 106 -6.69 -5.90 -8.31
N LEU A 107 -7.42 -6.03 -7.21
CA LEU A 107 -6.79 -6.35 -5.92
C LEU A 107 -6.33 -7.81 -5.92
N ALA A 108 -5.11 -8.10 -5.49
CA ALA A 108 -4.63 -9.46 -5.37
C ALA A 108 -5.47 -10.28 -4.36
N SER A 109 -5.80 -11.52 -4.73
CA SER A 109 -6.47 -12.51 -3.86
C SER A 109 -5.90 -13.91 -4.07
N GLY A 110 -6.44 -14.92 -3.40
CA GLY A 110 -5.94 -16.29 -3.46
C GLY A 110 -4.73 -16.51 -2.56
N GLU A 111 -3.84 -17.41 -2.93
CA GLU A 111 -2.62 -17.74 -2.19
C GLU A 111 -1.38 -17.74 -3.10
N GLY A 112 -0.21 -17.48 -2.53
CA GLY A 112 1.07 -17.56 -3.24
C GLY A 112 1.67 -16.23 -3.68
N ASN A 113 2.61 -16.32 -4.63
CA ASN A 113 3.43 -15.18 -5.06
C ASN A 113 2.58 -14.12 -5.75
N GLY A 114 2.81 -12.85 -5.39
CA GLY A 114 2.05 -11.71 -5.91
C GLY A 114 0.83 -11.33 -5.06
N LEU A 115 0.53 -12.06 -3.98
CA LEU A 115 -0.54 -11.66 -3.05
C LEU A 115 -0.11 -10.49 -2.16
N PHE A 116 0.98 -10.66 -1.41
CA PHE A 116 1.50 -9.66 -0.49
C PHE A 116 3.02 -9.73 -0.40
N ASN A 117 3.63 -8.62 -0.01
CA ASN A 117 5.06 -8.55 0.32
C ASN A 117 5.28 -7.77 1.63
N PHE A 118 6.43 -8.02 2.25
CA PHE A 118 6.94 -7.21 3.34
C PHE A 118 8.02 -6.28 2.79
N ASN A 119 7.86 -4.98 2.98
CA ASN A 119 8.76 -3.97 2.43
C ASN A 119 9.23 -3.03 3.54
N PRO A 120 10.47 -2.50 3.47
CA PRO A 120 10.85 -1.33 4.24
C PRO A 120 9.88 -0.18 3.93
N LEU A 121 9.46 0.60 4.92
CA LEU A 121 8.51 1.70 4.66
C LEU A 121 9.09 2.77 3.74
N GLU A 122 10.42 2.87 3.68
CA GLU A 122 11.15 3.81 2.84
C GLU A 122 10.99 3.52 1.34
N THR A 123 10.45 2.35 0.98
CA THR A 123 10.07 2.02 -0.41
C THR A 123 8.78 2.70 -0.87
N ILE A 124 8.00 3.25 0.07
CA ILE A 124 6.79 4.01 -0.23
C ILE A 124 7.20 5.39 -0.74
N CYS A 125 6.77 5.73 -1.95
CA CYS A 125 7.07 7.03 -2.57
C CYS A 125 5.90 8.02 -2.55
N GLY A 126 4.73 7.59 -2.07
CA GLY A 126 3.56 8.45 -1.95
C GLY A 126 2.27 7.68 -1.74
N LYS A 127 1.21 8.42 -1.41
CA LYS A 127 -0.16 7.88 -1.40
C LYS A 127 -0.75 7.90 -2.80
N CYS A 128 -1.69 7.00 -3.04
CA CYS A 128 -2.61 7.05 -4.17
C CYS A 128 -4.04 6.88 -3.68
N ASN A 129 -4.97 7.56 -4.33
CA ASN A 129 -6.38 7.46 -4.02
C ASN A 129 -7.04 6.33 -4.82
N VAL A 130 -7.22 5.19 -4.18
CA VAL A 130 -7.85 4.00 -4.77
C VAL A 130 -9.21 3.77 -4.10
N VAL A 131 -10.29 3.82 -4.89
CA VAL A 131 -11.67 3.70 -4.39
C VAL A 131 -12.29 2.37 -4.80
N CYS A 132 -12.96 1.69 -3.85
CA CYS A 132 -13.69 0.48 -4.15
C CYS A 132 -15.07 0.77 -4.77
N LYS A 133 -15.34 0.18 -5.94
CA LYS A 133 -16.64 0.21 -6.64
C LYS A 133 -17.37 -1.14 -6.59
N SER A 134 -16.91 -2.07 -5.76
CA SER A 134 -17.54 -3.38 -5.62
C SER A 134 -19.00 -3.25 -5.16
N LYS A 135 -19.85 -4.17 -5.63
CA LYS A 135 -21.24 -4.31 -5.16
C LYS A 135 -21.34 -5.21 -3.92
N ASP A 136 -20.22 -5.66 -3.38
CA ASP A 136 -20.16 -6.39 -2.12
C ASP A 136 -20.86 -5.58 -1.01
N GLU A 137 -21.72 -6.23 -0.23
CA GLU A 137 -22.52 -5.56 0.80
C GLU A 137 -21.67 -4.98 1.94
N ARG A 138 -20.46 -5.52 2.14
CA ARG A 138 -19.50 -5.02 3.14
C ARG A 138 -18.79 -3.75 2.69
N ASN A 139 -18.85 -3.42 1.39
CA ASN A 139 -18.22 -2.23 0.83
C ASN A 139 -19.09 -0.99 1.11
N PRO A 140 -18.59 0.00 1.88
CA PRO A 140 -19.27 1.29 1.99
C PRO A 140 -19.41 1.92 0.60
N LYS A 141 -20.61 2.43 0.29
CA LYS A 141 -20.84 3.08 -1.01
C LYS A 141 -20.05 4.38 -1.09
N ALA A 142 -19.07 4.42 -1.99
CA ALA A 142 -18.37 5.64 -2.33
C ALA A 142 -19.33 6.70 -2.90
N SER A 143 -19.14 7.94 -2.47
CA SER A 143 -19.80 9.13 -3.02
C SER A 143 -19.31 9.44 -4.43
N LYS A 144 -20.03 10.30 -5.15
CA LYS A 144 -19.64 10.72 -6.50
C LYS A 144 -18.35 11.53 -6.47
N GLU A 145 -18.16 12.31 -5.41
CA GLU A 145 -17.02 13.16 -5.16
C GLU A 145 -15.76 12.30 -4.94
N GLU A 146 -15.85 11.26 -4.11
CA GLU A 146 -14.74 10.32 -3.88
C GLU A 146 -14.32 9.61 -5.18
N LEU A 147 -15.29 9.18 -5.99
CA LEU A 147 -15.00 8.57 -7.30
C LEU A 147 -14.36 9.56 -8.27
N LYS A 148 -14.76 10.82 -8.26
CA LYS A 148 -14.20 11.87 -9.12
C LYS A 148 -12.76 12.21 -8.73
N MET A 149 -12.44 12.17 -7.44
CA MET A 149 -11.10 12.45 -6.91
C MET A 149 -10.17 11.23 -6.89
N SER A 150 -10.66 10.05 -7.27
CA SER A 150 -9.86 8.82 -7.29
C SER A 150 -8.85 8.79 -8.43
N ASP A 151 -7.61 8.43 -8.11
CA ASP A 151 -6.61 8.10 -9.12
C ASP A 151 -7.01 6.79 -9.82
N TYR A 152 -7.47 5.81 -9.01
CA TYR A 152 -7.84 4.49 -9.46
C TYR A 152 -9.10 3.98 -8.79
N VAL A 153 -9.71 2.98 -9.42
CA VAL A 153 -10.84 2.25 -8.88
C VAL A 153 -10.58 0.75 -8.92
N PHE A 154 -11.17 0.00 -8.00
CA PHE A 154 -11.19 -1.45 -8.07
C PHE A 154 -12.57 -1.98 -7.70
N TYR A 155 -13.02 -3.03 -8.38
CA TYR A 155 -14.27 -3.71 -8.04
C TYR A 155 -14.17 -5.22 -8.28
N ARG A 156 -12.95 -5.70 -8.55
CA ARG A 156 -12.63 -7.09 -8.79
C ARG A 156 -11.33 -7.44 -8.09
N THR A 157 -11.18 -8.72 -7.78
CA THR A 157 -9.92 -9.29 -7.37
C THR A 157 -9.31 -10.11 -8.49
N PHE A 158 -7.98 -10.25 -8.49
CA PHE A 158 -7.24 -11.19 -9.30
C PHE A 158 -6.66 -12.27 -8.38
N ASP A 159 -7.17 -13.49 -8.51
CA ASP A 159 -6.65 -14.65 -7.79
C ASP A 159 -5.29 -15.03 -8.38
N VAL A 160 -4.21 -14.84 -7.60
CA VAL A 160 -2.83 -15.03 -8.09
C VAL A 160 -2.46 -16.50 -8.25
N GLU A 161 -3.16 -17.40 -7.57
CA GLU A 161 -2.96 -18.84 -7.69
C GLU A 161 -3.62 -19.35 -8.97
N LYS A 162 -4.92 -19.03 -9.12
CA LYS A 162 -5.76 -19.53 -10.21
C LYS A 162 -5.65 -18.70 -11.48
N CYS A 163 -5.08 -17.50 -11.36
CA CYS A 163 -4.97 -16.51 -12.42
C CYS A 163 -6.33 -16.13 -13.04
N ILE A 164 -7.35 -15.92 -12.19
CA ILE A 164 -8.71 -15.57 -12.59
C ILE A 164 -9.18 -14.28 -11.94
N LEU A 165 -10.02 -13.53 -12.65
CA LEU A 165 -10.73 -12.39 -12.07
C LEU A 165 -12.02 -12.82 -11.40
N SER A 166 -12.34 -12.17 -10.29
CA SER A 166 -13.60 -12.36 -9.55
C SER A 166 -14.21 -11.01 -9.19
N ASP A 167 -15.52 -10.87 -9.36
CA ASP A 167 -16.31 -9.78 -8.79
C ASP A 167 -16.77 -10.08 -7.35
N LYS A 168 -16.65 -11.34 -6.92
CA LYS A 168 -16.91 -11.77 -5.55
C LYS A 168 -15.64 -11.65 -4.72
N PHE A 169 -15.71 -10.84 -3.67
CA PHE A 169 -14.60 -10.66 -2.75
C PHE A 169 -14.55 -11.80 -1.73
N PRO A 170 -13.39 -12.42 -1.51
CA PRO A 170 -13.24 -13.42 -0.46
C PRO A 170 -13.41 -12.78 0.93
N ASP A 171 -13.77 -13.60 1.91
CA ASP A 171 -13.94 -13.14 3.29
C ASP A 171 -12.64 -12.65 3.92
N LYS A 172 -11.51 -13.15 3.44
CA LYS A 172 -10.18 -12.73 3.88
C LYS A 172 -9.23 -12.62 2.69
N ILE A 173 -8.34 -11.64 2.75
CA ILE A 173 -7.19 -11.54 1.86
C ILE A 173 -5.96 -11.31 2.71
N ALA A 174 -4.91 -12.11 2.51
CA ALA A 174 -3.65 -12.00 3.25
C ALA A 174 -3.80 -11.96 4.79
N GLY A 175 -4.86 -12.58 5.32
CA GLY A 175 -5.19 -12.65 6.75
C GLY A 175 -6.00 -11.47 7.30
N VAL A 176 -6.40 -10.51 6.46
CA VAL A 176 -7.27 -9.38 6.81
C VAL A 176 -8.71 -9.67 6.37
N ASP A 177 -9.70 -9.38 7.22
CA ASP A 177 -11.12 -9.55 6.85
C ASP A 177 -11.50 -8.59 5.71
N GLY A 178 -12.31 -9.09 4.76
CA GLY A 178 -12.72 -8.39 3.55
C GLY A 178 -13.33 -7.02 3.81
N MET A 179 -14.04 -6.85 4.93
CA MET A 179 -14.58 -5.56 5.37
C MET A 179 -13.51 -4.46 5.44
N TRP A 180 -12.33 -4.75 5.98
CA TRP A 180 -11.27 -3.75 6.15
C TRP A 180 -10.55 -3.43 4.85
N ILE A 181 -10.62 -4.32 3.87
CA ILE A 181 -10.00 -4.15 2.56
C ILE A 181 -10.72 -3.07 1.75
N PHE A 182 -12.03 -2.94 1.96
CA PHE A 182 -12.85 -1.92 1.32
C PHE A 182 -12.64 -0.52 1.90
N LEU A 183 -12.01 -0.40 3.07
CA LEU A 183 -11.76 0.90 3.65
C LEU A 183 -10.73 1.66 2.81
N THR A 184 -11.15 2.83 2.36
CA THR A 184 -10.27 3.92 1.97
C THR A 184 -10.46 4.98 3.05
N LEU A 185 -9.49 5.12 3.97
CA LEU A 185 -9.52 6.23 4.92
C LEU A 185 -9.15 7.49 4.16
N LEU A 186 -10.12 8.04 3.42
CA LEU A 186 -10.04 9.41 2.92
C LEU A 186 -10.14 10.33 4.14
N PHE A 187 -9.01 10.54 4.81
CA PHE A 187 -8.83 11.81 5.51
C PHE A 187 -8.74 12.87 4.44
N LEU A 188 -9.87 13.53 4.20
CA LEU A 188 -9.90 14.91 3.75
C LEU A 188 -9.02 15.70 4.72
N ALA A 189 -7.74 15.87 4.39
CA ALA A 189 -6.90 16.90 4.97
C ALA A 189 -7.36 18.24 4.40
N CYS A 190 -8.48 18.74 4.92
CA CYS A 190 -8.84 20.15 4.87
C CYS A 190 -9.46 20.50 6.22
N SER A 191 -8.60 20.92 7.16
CA SER A 191 -8.90 21.82 8.27
C SER A 191 -7.59 22.46 8.68
#